data_AF-A0A521FHV5-F1
#
_entry.id   AF-A0A521FHV5-F1
#
_cell.length_a   1.000
_cell.length_b   1.000
_cell.length_c   1.000
_cell.angle_alpha   90.00
_cell.angle_beta   90.00
_cell.angle_gamma   90.00
#
_symmetry.space_group_name_H-M   'P 1'
#
loop_
_entity.id
_entity.type
_entity.pdbx_description
1 polymer ?
#
loop_
_entity_poly.entity_id
_entity_poly.type
_entity_poly.pdbx_seq_one_letter_code
_entity_poly.pdbx_strand_id
1 'polypeptide(L)'
;MLYYDLAESLSELDMLTYLIKELQVIRTPMAELIDDTRIKNEIWRIKTRASMDILIFGQYTEIYFFKNVNEINMMILTLLEMLSKLPELSYMNDRERYLHKYGTMLRAELADLSAFFYRLKDSI
;
A
#
# COMPACT_ATOMS: atom_id res chain seq x y z
N MET A 1 13.83 -1.51 19.84
CA MET A 1 14.59 -1.37 18.59
C MET A 1 14.38 0.06 18.12
N LEU A 2 15.29 0.98 18.51
CA LEU A 2 15.09 2.44 18.47
C LEU A 2 15.03 3.08 17.07
N TYR A 3 15.32 2.32 16.02
CA TYR A 3 15.42 2.85 14.65
C TYR A 3 14.07 2.94 13.92
N TYR A 4 13.01 2.31 14.44
CA TYR A 4 11.70 2.32 13.79
C TYR A 4 10.95 3.64 13.94
N ASP A 5 11.14 4.34 15.06
CA ASP A 5 10.47 5.62 15.34
C ASP A 5 11.05 6.78 14.51
N LEU A 6 12.20 6.56 13.85
CA LEU A 6 12.88 7.54 12.99
C LEU A 6 12.55 7.35 11.50
N ALA A 7 11.94 6.23 11.11
CA ALA A 7 11.56 5.96 9.73
C ALA A 7 10.14 6.49 9.49
N GLU A 8 10.02 7.77 9.14
CA GLU A 8 8.72 8.38 8.88
C GLU A 8 7.95 7.59 7.81
N SER A 9 8.62 7.03 6.79
CA SER A 9 7.94 6.25 5.74
C SER A 9 7.21 5.00 6.27
N LEU A 10 7.67 4.40 7.37
CA LEU A 10 7.02 3.24 7.98
C LEU A 10 5.72 3.65 8.68
N SER A 11 5.73 4.81 9.35
CA SER A 11 4.50 5.40 9.89
C SER A 11 3.54 5.87 8.79
N GLU A 12 4.05 6.16 7.59
CA GLU A 12 3.21 6.60 6.46
C GLU A 12 2.46 5.45 5.77
N LEU A 13 2.80 4.17 6.03
CA LEU A 13 2.03 3.03 5.51
C LEU A 13 0.70 2.81 6.26
N ASP A 14 0.49 3.46 7.40
CA ASP A 14 -0.72 3.29 8.24
C ASP A 14 -2.00 3.67 7.51
N MET A 15 -1.97 4.72 6.68
CA MET A 15 -3.14 5.13 5.90
C MET A 15 -3.51 4.11 4.83
N LEU A 16 -2.53 3.52 4.14
CA LEU A 16 -2.79 2.46 3.16
C LEU A 16 -3.33 1.21 3.85
N THR A 17 -2.77 0.86 5.00
CA THR A 17 -3.27 -0.24 5.85
C THR A 17 -4.72 0.00 6.29
N TYR A 18 -5.05 1.23 6.70
CA TYR A 18 -6.40 1.63 7.06
C TYR A 18 -7.38 1.46 5.88
N LEU A 19 -7.01 1.92 4.69
CA LEU A 19 -7.84 1.78 3.49
C LEU A 19 -8.12 0.30 3.14
N ILE A 20 -7.15 -0.59 3.30
CA ILE A 20 -7.35 -2.04 3.07
C ILE A 20 -8.32 -2.62 4.09
N LYS A 21 -8.18 -2.27 5.38
CA LYS A 21 -9.11 -2.72 6.43
C LYS A 21 -10.53 -2.23 6.18
N GLU A 22 -10.67 -0.97 5.77
CA GLU A 22 -11.96 -0.40 5.39
C GLU A 22 -12.57 -1.16 4.20
N LEU A 23 -11.77 -1.48 3.17
CA LEU A 23 -12.18 -2.32 2.04
C LEU A 23 -12.63 -3.73 2.45
N GLN A 24 -12.08 -4.29 3.54
CA GLN A 24 -12.50 -5.61 4.06
C GLN A 24 -13.86 -5.56 4.74
N VAL A 25 -14.16 -4.47 5.44
CA VAL A 25 -15.32 -4.39 6.35
C VAL A 25 -16.60 -3.93 5.64
N ILE A 26 -16.50 -3.35 4.44
CA ILE A 26 -17.58 -2.66 3.69
C ILE A 26 -18.98 -3.17 4.03
N ARG A 27 -19.70 -2.38 4.84
CA ARG A 27 -21.13 -2.58 5.18
C ARG A 27 -22.10 -1.75 4.31
N THR A 28 -21.63 -0.76 3.53
CA THR A 28 -22.48 0.12 2.67
C THR A 28 -21.61 0.93 1.67
N PRO A 29 -22.17 1.57 0.61
CA PRO A 29 -21.39 2.02 -0.55
C PRO A 29 -20.48 3.22 -0.22
N MET A 30 -19.18 2.99 -0.31
CA MET A 30 -18.06 3.91 -0.03
C MET A 30 -17.80 4.94 -1.13
N ALA A 31 -18.84 5.57 -1.70
CA ALA A 31 -18.64 6.58 -2.75
C ALA A 31 -17.73 7.76 -2.30
N GLU A 32 -17.49 7.93 -1.00
CA GLU A 32 -16.73 9.04 -0.42
C GLU A 32 -15.33 8.67 0.11
N LEU A 33 -14.95 7.38 0.15
CA LEU A 33 -13.72 6.95 0.85
C LEU A 33 -12.49 6.77 -0.04
N ILE A 34 -12.69 6.59 -1.35
CA ILE A 34 -11.60 6.39 -2.30
C ILE A 34 -11.67 7.44 -3.40
N ASP A 35 -11.20 8.65 -3.04
CA ASP A 35 -10.77 9.62 -4.04
C ASP A 35 -9.44 9.12 -4.62
N ASP A 36 -9.42 8.77 -5.90
CA ASP A 36 -8.22 8.34 -6.62
C ASP A 36 -7.06 9.34 -6.42
N THR A 37 -7.38 10.62 -6.27
CA THR A 37 -6.41 11.70 -6.01
C THR A 37 -5.76 11.53 -4.64
N ARG A 38 -6.54 11.12 -3.63
CA ARG A 38 -6.07 10.94 -2.25
C ARG A 38 -5.08 9.77 -2.14
N ILE A 39 -5.35 8.64 -2.81
CA ILE A 39 -4.43 7.49 -2.83
C ILE A 39 -3.12 7.86 -3.52
N LYS A 40 -3.20 8.52 -4.69
CA LYS A 40 -2.00 8.93 -5.44
C LYS A 40 -1.14 9.91 -4.65
N ASN A 41 -1.76 10.87 -3.98
CA ASN A 41 -1.05 11.82 -3.12
C ASN A 41 -0.34 11.11 -1.96
N GLU A 42 -0.99 10.12 -1.35
CA GLU A 42 -0.39 9.35 -0.25
C GLU A 42 0.82 8.55 -0.72
N ILE A 43 0.72 7.89 -1.86
CA ILE A 43 1.84 7.12 -2.44
C ILE A 43 3.00 8.02 -2.83
N TRP A 44 2.70 9.19 -3.39
CA TRP A 44 3.73 10.18 -3.69
C TRP A 44 4.44 10.68 -2.43
N ARG A 45 3.69 10.90 -1.34
CA ARG A 45 4.25 11.27 -0.03
C ARG A 45 5.20 10.20 0.50
N ILE A 46 4.78 8.94 0.50
CA ILE A 46 5.59 7.79 0.94
C ILE A 46 6.89 7.69 0.12
N LYS A 47 6.81 7.78 -1.21
CA LYS A 47 8.01 7.73 -2.08
C LYS A 47 8.98 8.86 -1.76
N THR A 48 8.46 10.05 -1.49
CA THR A 48 9.26 11.23 -1.16
C THR A 48 9.97 11.05 0.19
N ARG A 49 9.27 10.63 1.24
CA ARG A 49 9.88 10.36 2.55
C ARG A 49 10.88 9.21 2.48
N ALA A 50 10.55 8.14 1.79
CA ALA A 50 11.45 7.00 1.65
C ALA A 50 12.79 7.36 1.00
N SER A 51 12.77 8.29 0.05
CA SER A 51 14.00 8.82 -0.57
C SER A 51 14.86 9.61 0.43
N MET A 52 14.23 10.29 1.40
CA MET A 52 14.92 11.05 2.45
C MET A 52 15.46 10.13 3.56
N ASP A 53 14.66 9.15 3.97
CA ASP A 53 14.98 8.21 5.06
C ASP A 53 16.28 7.45 4.80
N ILE A 54 16.58 7.12 3.54
CA ILE A 54 17.83 6.47 3.14
C ILE A 54 19.07 7.25 3.55
N LEU A 55 19.03 8.58 3.40
CA LEU A 55 20.13 9.45 3.77
C LEU A 55 20.38 9.43 5.29
N ILE A 56 19.35 9.11 6.07
CA ILE A 56 19.38 9.04 7.53
C ILE A 56 19.90 7.66 7.99
N PHE A 57 19.46 6.57 7.35
CA PHE A 57 19.78 5.22 7.79
C PHE A 57 21.17 4.71 7.37
N GLY A 58 21.78 5.26 6.32
CA GLY A 58 23.16 4.95 5.93
C GLY A 58 23.42 3.44 5.82
N GLN A 59 24.29 2.89 6.68
CA GLN A 59 24.61 1.45 6.69
C GLN A 59 23.45 0.52 7.09
N TYR A 60 22.37 1.05 7.68
CA TYR A 60 21.20 0.28 8.12
C TYR A 60 20.04 0.31 7.13
N THR A 61 20.23 0.92 5.96
CA THR A 61 19.17 1.11 4.97
C THR A 61 18.58 -0.22 4.48
N GLU A 62 19.36 -1.30 4.44
CA GLU A 62 18.85 -2.63 4.07
C GLU A 62 17.74 -3.14 5.00
N ILE A 63 17.85 -2.91 6.31
CA ILE A 63 16.84 -3.33 7.30
C ILE A 63 15.55 -2.53 7.09
N TYR A 64 15.71 -1.22 6.85
CA TYR A 64 14.62 -0.32 6.52
C TYR A 64 13.87 -0.74 5.24
N PHE A 65 14.61 -1.06 4.16
CA PHE A 65 14.00 -1.52 2.91
C PHE A 65 13.27 -2.83 3.09
N PHE A 66 13.90 -3.80 3.74
CA PHE A 66 13.31 -5.12 3.96
C PHE A 66 11.96 -4.98 4.69
N LYS A 67 11.88 -4.12 5.71
CA LYS A 67 10.64 -3.91 6.45
C LYS A 67 9.54 -3.28 5.59
N ASN A 68 9.83 -2.17 4.90
CA ASN A 68 8.83 -1.50 4.04
C ASN A 68 8.31 -2.45 2.95
N VAL A 69 9.22 -3.14 2.24
CA VAL A 69 8.85 -4.09 1.18
C VAL A 69 7.99 -5.22 1.73
N ASN A 70 8.35 -5.77 2.90
CA ASN A 70 7.57 -6.84 3.51
C ASN A 70 6.16 -6.38 3.89
N GLU A 71 6.00 -5.20 4.50
CA GLU A 71 4.69 -4.64 4.85
C GLU A 71 3.84 -4.39 3.60
N ILE A 72 4.42 -3.80 2.55
CA ILE A 72 3.74 -3.57 1.27
C ILE A 72 3.31 -4.89 0.63
N ASN A 73 4.18 -5.91 0.64
CA ASN A 73 3.85 -7.21 0.07
C ASN A 73 2.74 -7.92 0.86
N MET A 74 2.71 -7.79 2.19
CA MET A 74 1.61 -8.30 3.03
C MET A 74 0.29 -7.60 2.71
N MET A 75 0.31 -6.28 2.47
CA MET A 75 -0.85 -5.54 1.99
C MET A 75 -1.34 -6.03 0.62
N ILE A 76 -0.42 -6.28 -0.33
CA ILE A 76 -0.74 -6.83 -1.65
C ILE A 76 -1.38 -8.22 -1.53
N LEU A 77 -0.80 -9.12 -0.72
CA LEU A 77 -1.33 -10.45 -0.47
C LEU A 77 -2.75 -10.40 0.10
N THR A 78 -3.00 -9.48 1.02
CA THR A 78 -4.32 -9.26 1.61
C THR A 78 -5.35 -8.87 0.55
N LEU A 79 -5.01 -7.95 -0.35
CA LEU A 79 -5.87 -7.58 -1.47
C LEU A 79 -6.09 -8.73 -2.45
N LEU A 80 -5.07 -9.52 -2.75
CA LEU A 80 -5.20 -10.70 -3.61
C LEU A 80 -6.16 -11.73 -3.02
N GLU A 81 -6.06 -12.01 -1.72
CA GLU A 81 -6.95 -12.94 -1.03
C GLU A 81 -8.41 -12.44 -1.03
N MET A 82 -8.61 -11.13 -0.90
CA MET A 82 -9.95 -10.53 -1.02
C MET A 82 -10.51 -10.66 -2.43
N LEU A 83 -9.70 -10.34 -3.44
CA LEU A 83 -10.11 -10.39 -4.84
C LEU A 83 -10.36 -11.82 -5.32
N SER A 84 -9.60 -12.81 -4.81
CA SER A 84 -9.79 -14.23 -5.18
C SER A 84 -11.10 -14.83 -4.67
N LYS A 85 -11.74 -14.19 -3.68
CA LYS A 85 -13.04 -14.61 -3.12
C LYS A 85 -14.22 -14.06 -3.92
N LEU A 86 -13.97 -13.17 -4.89
CA LEU A 86 -15.03 -12.60 -5.70
C LEU A 86 -15.51 -13.57 -6.79
N PRO A 87 -16.81 -13.58 -7.11
CA PRO A 87 -17.32 -14.34 -8.26
C PRO A 87 -16.84 -13.72 -9.58
N GLU A 88 -17.09 -14.38 -10.72
CA GLU A 88 -16.78 -13.80 -12.02
C GLU A 88 -17.48 -12.44 -12.22
N LEU A 89 -16.84 -11.54 -12.98
CA LEU A 89 -17.29 -10.15 -13.20
C LEU A 89 -18.75 -10.03 -13.63
N SER A 90 -19.25 -10.98 -14.42
CA SER A 90 -20.63 -11.05 -14.91
C SER A 90 -21.64 -11.25 -13.78
N TYR A 91 -21.27 -11.94 -12.71
CA TYR A 91 -22.12 -12.27 -11.57
C TYR A 91 -21.90 -11.36 -10.36
N MET A 92 -20.93 -10.44 -10.43
CA MET A 92 -20.65 -9.52 -9.33
C MET A 92 -21.81 -8.54 -9.10
N ASN A 93 -22.27 -8.45 -7.85
CA ASN A 93 -23.15 -7.37 -7.41
C ASN A 93 -22.38 -6.03 -7.30
N ASP A 94 -23.09 -4.91 -7.10
CA ASP A 94 -22.48 -3.58 -7.07
C ASP A 94 -21.36 -3.45 -6.01
N ARG A 95 -21.51 -4.12 -4.87
CA ARG A 95 -20.50 -4.15 -3.80
C ARG A 95 -19.25 -4.90 -4.25
N GLU A 96 -19.40 -6.04 -4.89
CA GLU A 96 -18.29 -6.85 -5.40
C GLU A 96 -17.57 -6.15 -6.54
N ARG A 97 -18.31 -5.46 -7.42
CA ARG A 97 -17.73 -4.62 -8.48
C ARG A 97 -16.94 -3.45 -7.92
N TYR A 98 -17.45 -2.82 -6.86
CA TYR A 98 -16.72 -1.78 -6.13
C TYR A 98 -15.42 -2.34 -5.55
N LEU A 99 -15.49 -3.46 -4.81
CA LEU A 99 -14.32 -4.11 -4.23
C LEU A 99 -13.30 -4.48 -5.32
N HIS A 100 -13.77 -5.03 -6.42
CA HIS A 100 -12.93 -5.40 -7.55
C HIS A 100 -12.21 -4.17 -8.13
N LYS A 101 -12.95 -3.10 -8.45
CA LYS A 101 -12.37 -1.87 -9.03
C LYS A 101 -11.31 -1.26 -8.13
N TYR A 102 -11.63 -0.99 -6.87
CA TYR A 102 -10.72 -0.28 -5.99
C TYR A 102 -9.62 -1.18 -5.41
N GLY A 103 -9.92 -2.47 -5.17
CA GLY A 103 -8.93 -3.45 -4.77
C GLY A 103 -7.88 -3.69 -5.85
N THR A 104 -8.29 -3.77 -7.13
CA THR A 104 -7.33 -3.90 -8.24
C THR A 104 -6.49 -2.66 -8.44
N MET A 105 -7.08 -1.47 -8.32
CA MET A 105 -6.37 -0.19 -8.38
C MET A 105 -5.32 -0.08 -7.25
N LEU A 106 -5.74 -0.25 -6.00
CA LEU A 106 -4.85 -0.15 -4.84
C LEU A 106 -3.73 -1.19 -4.90
N ARG A 107 -4.01 -2.41 -5.38
CA ARG A 107 -2.99 -3.44 -5.60
C ARG A 107 -1.94 -3.01 -6.62
N ALA A 108 -2.36 -2.40 -7.74
CA ALA A 108 -1.42 -1.92 -8.76
C ALA A 108 -0.50 -0.83 -8.20
N GLU A 109 -1.10 0.11 -7.50
CA GLU A 109 -0.40 1.23 -6.86
C GLU A 109 0.59 0.76 -5.76
N LEU A 110 0.21 -0.24 -4.95
CA LEU A 110 1.13 -0.89 -3.99
C LEU A 110 2.26 -1.66 -4.68
N ALA A 111 1.98 -2.32 -5.82
CA ALA A 111 3.01 -3.00 -6.58
C ALA A 111 4.05 -2.01 -7.14
N ASP A 112 3.59 -0.86 -7.63
CA ASP A 112 4.46 0.25 -8.06
C ASP A 112 5.30 0.82 -6.92
N LEU A 113 4.73 0.89 -5.71
CA LEU A 113 5.44 1.30 -4.50
C LEU A 113 6.50 0.26 -4.09
N SER A 114 6.16 -1.03 -4.09
CA SER A 114 7.10 -2.13 -3.82
C SER A 114 8.28 -2.09 -4.82
N ALA A 115 7.99 -1.95 -6.11
CA ALA A 115 9.00 -1.83 -7.16
C ALA A 115 9.86 -0.56 -7.02
N PHE A 116 9.30 0.53 -6.50
CA PHE A 116 10.07 1.72 -6.15
C PHE A 116 11.11 1.41 -5.05
N PHE A 117 10.70 0.77 -3.95
CA PHE A 117 11.64 0.41 -2.87
C PHE A 117 12.74 -0.55 -3.33
N TYR A 118 12.44 -1.51 -4.22
CA TYR A 118 13.47 -2.36 -4.81
C TYR A 118 14.48 -1.58 -5.65
N ARG A 119 14.02 -0.71 -6.56
CA ARG A 119 14.92 0.12 -7.38
C ARG A 119 15.77 1.06 -6.53
N LEU A 120 15.17 1.59 -5.48
CA LEU A 120 15.83 2.51 -4.57
C LEU A 120 16.93 1.82 -3.77
N LYS A 121 16.73 0.54 -3.40
CA LYS A 121 17.78 -0.32 -2.84
C LYS A 121 18.93 -0.54 -3.82
N ASP A 122 18.64 -0.80 -5.09
CA ASP A 122 19.66 -1.05 -6.12
C ASP A 122 20.46 0.22 -6.50
N SER A 123 20.04 1.40 -6.03
CA SER A 123 20.65 2.70 -6.34
C SER A 123 21.67 3.18 -5.31
N ILE A 124 21.93 2.39 -4.25
CA ILE A 124 22.82 2.70 -3.13
C ILE A 124 24.00 1.73 -3.15
#